data_AF-A0A7R6R7Z3-F1
#
_entry.id   AF-A0A7R6R7Z3-F1
#
_cell.length_a   1.000
_cell.length_b   1.000
_cell.length_c   1.000
_cell.angle_alpha   90.00
_cell.angle_beta   90.00
_cell.angle_gamma   90.00
#
_symmetry.space_group_name_H-M   'P 1'
#
loop_
_entity.id
_entity.type
_entity.pdbx_description
1 polymer ?
#
loop_
_entity_poly.entity_id
_entity_poly.type
_entity_poly.pdbx_seq_one_letter_code
_entity_poly.pdbx_strand_id
1 'polypeptide(L)'
;MTFSLWDPPLPVVPISSISTDKDRLIGGRCWDLPAVQQALADGSLSIELTTTATEGAAYLGWRSSDVALFLKSLKTYHYINSQWCMPPADGNHFKPLQSDAYQMGFSRIQGVENPRLEPYLYIKWGVRERAAVVMVFSFHESTR
;
A
#
# COMPACT_ATOMS: atom_id res chain seq x y z
N MET A 1 18.11 9.34 2.20
CA MET A 1 16.77 9.99 2.22
C MET A 1 15.80 8.94 2.73
N THR A 2 14.91 9.30 3.65
CA THR A 2 13.89 8.38 4.15
C THR A 2 12.51 8.91 3.76
N PHE A 3 11.63 8.00 3.38
CA PHE A 3 10.21 8.23 3.12
C PHE A 3 9.35 8.03 4.38
N SER A 4 9.93 7.43 5.43
CA SER A 4 9.26 7.20 6.71
C SER A 4 9.00 8.55 7.40
N LEU A 5 7.76 8.79 7.82
CA LEU A 5 7.40 9.95 8.63
C LEU A 5 7.85 9.76 10.08
N TRP A 6 7.85 8.51 10.54
CA TRP A 6 8.27 8.07 11.87
C TRP A 6 8.34 6.53 11.89
N ASP A 7 9.10 5.99 12.83
CA ASP A 7 9.27 4.55 12.98
C ASP A 7 8.38 4.02 14.13
N PRO A 8 7.23 3.38 13.82
CA PRO A 8 6.38 2.77 14.82
C PRO A 8 7.09 1.67 15.61
N PRO A 9 6.74 1.49 16.90
CA PRO A 9 7.23 0.35 17.67
C PRO A 9 6.77 -0.95 17.02
N LEU A 10 7.67 -1.91 16.92
CA LEU A 10 7.36 -3.24 16.41
C LEU A 10 6.22 -3.88 17.23
N PRO A 11 5.40 -4.74 16.61
CA PRO A 11 4.40 -5.51 17.34
C PRO A 11 5.02 -6.28 18.50
N VAL A 12 4.38 -6.23 19.67
CA VAL A 12 4.81 -6.98 20.87
C VAL A 12 4.75 -8.49 20.63
N VAL A 13 3.80 -8.93 19.81
CA VAL A 13 3.61 -10.33 19.41
C VAL A 13 4.06 -10.50 17.96
N PRO A 14 4.78 -11.59 17.60
CA PRO A 14 5.14 -11.85 16.20
C PRO A 14 3.91 -11.79 15.29
N ILE A 15 4.00 -11.14 14.13
CA ILE A 15 2.85 -10.99 13.21
C ILE A 15 2.30 -12.33 12.74
N SER A 16 3.18 -13.34 12.59
CA SER A 16 2.77 -14.72 12.29
C SER A 16 1.83 -15.32 13.34
N SER A 17 1.83 -14.78 14.55
CA SER A 17 1.02 -15.20 15.70
C SER A 17 -0.14 -14.24 15.97
N ILE A 18 -0.27 -13.15 15.20
CA ILE A 18 -1.37 -12.21 15.31
C ILE A 18 -2.57 -12.76 14.55
N SER A 19 -3.69 -12.93 15.25
CA SER A 19 -4.92 -13.50 14.72
C SER A 19 -5.92 -12.46 14.19
N THR A 20 -5.72 -11.17 14.44
CA THR A 20 -6.68 -10.12 14.04
C THR A 20 -6.03 -8.91 13.37
N ASP A 21 -6.79 -8.23 12.51
CA ASP A 21 -6.39 -6.96 11.89
C ASP A 21 -6.19 -5.82 12.89
N LYS A 22 -6.88 -5.87 14.04
CA LYS A 22 -6.83 -4.83 15.07
C LYS A 22 -5.48 -4.81 15.76
N ASP A 23 -4.91 -5.98 16.03
CA ASP A 23 -3.61 -6.13 16.69
C ASP A 23 -2.44 -5.74 15.78
N ARG A 24 -2.70 -5.55 14.48
CA ARG A 24 -1.73 -5.07 13.50
C ARG A 24 -1.75 -3.56 13.30
N LEU A 25 -2.71 -2.84 13.89
CA LEU A 25 -2.87 -1.41 13.67
C LEU A 25 -1.68 -0.59 14.18
N ILE A 26 -1.33 0.43 13.41
CA ILE A 26 -0.34 1.43 13.74
C ILE A 26 -1.07 2.76 13.96
N GLY A 27 -0.68 3.51 14.99
CA GLY A 27 -1.37 4.72 15.47
C GLY A 27 -1.35 5.95 14.55
N GLY A 28 -0.97 5.80 13.28
CA GLY A 28 -0.92 6.90 12.33
C GLY A 28 -0.22 6.52 11.03
N ARG A 29 -0.34 7.40 10.03
CA ARG A 29 0.29 7.26 8.72
C ARG A 29 1.80 7.13 8.86
N CYS A 30 2.39 6.16 8.18
CA CYS A 30 3.81 5.84 8.31
C CYS A 30 4.66 6.46 7.20
N TRP A 31 4.09 6.75 6.02
CA TRP A 31 4.84 7.15 4.84
C TRP A 31 4.48 8.57 4.36
N ASP A 32 5.49 9.29 3.87
CA ASP A 32 5.32 10.56 3.18
C ASP A 32 4.86 10.29 1.73
N LEU A 33 3.53 10.31 1.54
CA LEU A 33 2.91 10.03 0.25
C LEU A 33 3.45 10.94 -0.88
N PRO A 34 3.51 12.28 -0.74
CA PRO A 34 4.14 13.14 -1.76
C PRO A 34 5.57 12.73 -2.11
N ALA A 35 6.42 12.44 -1.13
CA ALA A 35 7.81 12.04 -1.38
C ALA A 35 7.88 10.70 -2.14
N VAL A 36 7.04 9.72 -1.76
CA VAL A 36 6.94 8.43 -2.45
C VAL A 36 6.43 8.59 -3.87
N GLN A 37 5.40 9.41 -4.10
CA GLN A 37 4.87 9.68 -5.43
C GLN A 37 5.89 10.37 -6.34
N GLN A 38 6.66 11.31 -5.79
CA GLN A 38 7.75 11.97 -6.52
C GLN A 38 8.85 10.96 -6.91
N ALA A 39 9.24 10.09 -5.98
CA ALA A 39 10.24 9.04 -6.22
C ALA A 39 9.76 7.95 -7.20
N LEU A 40 8.45 7.73 -7.30
CA LEU A 40 7.87 6.88 -8.35
C LEU A 40 7.81 7.59 -9.72
N ALA A 41 7.70 8.92 -9.72
CA ALA A 41 7.66 9.71 -10.94
C ALA A 41 9.04 9.87 -11.57
N ASP A 42 10.09 10.01 -10.76
CA ASP A 42 11.48 10.09 -11.22
C ASP A 42 12.13 8.71 -11.48
N GLY A 43 11.46 7.63 -11.09
CA GLY A 43 11.92 6.25 -11.30
C GLY A 43 12.93 5.76 -10.26
N SER A 44 13.15 6.52 -9.18
CA SER A 44 14.00 6.11 -8.06
C SER A 44 13.35 5.05 -7.16
N LEU A 45 12.02 4.90 -7.21
CA LEU A 45 11.28 3.76 -6.67
C LEU A 45 10.58 2.98 -7.79
N SER A 46 10.55 1.65 -7.65
CA SER A 46 9.70 0.77 -8.44
C SER A 46 8.49 0.28 -7.64
N ILE A 47 7.48 -0.29 -8.31
CA ILE A 47 6.31 -0.90 -7.66
C ILE A 47 6.39 -2.41 -7.82
N GLU A 48 6.26 -3.11 -6.71
CA GLU A 48 6.13 -4.56 -6.67
C GLU A 48 4.79 -4.95 -6.04
N LEU A 49 4.05 -5.84 -6.70
CA LEU A 49 2.83 -6.41 -6.15
C LEU A 49 3.16 -7.75 -5.48
N THR A 50 2.66 -7.92 -4.27
CA THR A 50 2.60 -9.24 -3.64
C THR A 50 1.63 -10.15 -4.40
N THR A 51 1.66 -11.46 -4.14
CA THR A 51 0.72 -12.43 -4.74
C THR A 51 -0.74 -11.99 -4.54
N THR A 52 -1.11 -11.62 -3.32
CA THR A 52 -2.48 -11.17 -2.99
C THR A 52 -2.87 -9.90 -3.74
N ALA A 53 -1.97 -8.91 -3.84
CA ALA A 53 -2.24 -7.70 -4.62
C ALA A 53 -2.31 -7.98 -6.13
N THR A 54 -1.51 -8.93 -6.63
CA THR A 54 -1.53 -9.35 -8.04
C THR A 54 -2.84 -10.03 -8.40
N GLU A 55 -3.33 -10.94 -7.55
CA GLU A 55 -4.62 -11.60 -7.72
C GLU A 55 -5.78 -10.60 -7.69
N GLY A 56 -5.76 -9.65 -6.73
CA GLY A 56 -6.77 -8.61 -6.63
C GLY A 56 -6.77 -7.66 -7.82
N ALA A 57 -5.60 -7.23 -8.31
CA ALA A 57 -5.50 -6.46 -9.55
C ALA A 57 -6.00 -7.26 -10.77
N ALA A 58 -5.65 -8.54 -10.88
CA ALA A 58 -6.08 -9.40 -11.98
C ALA A 58 -7.60 -9.60 -11.99
N TYR A 59 -8.23 -9.75 -10.82
CA TYR A 59 -9.69 -9.84 -10.69
C TYR A 59 -10.41 -8.61 -11.28
N LEU A 60 -9.82 -7.43 -11.09
CA LEU A 60 -10.32 -6.17 -11.66
C LEU A 60 -9.98 -6.01 -13.15
N GLY A 61 -9.15 -6.90 -13.71
CA GLY A 61 -8.58 -6.77 -15.04
C GLY A 61 -7.55 -5.64 -15.15
N TRP A 62 -6.87 -5.31 -14.05
CA TRP A 62 -5.85 -4.26 -13.95
C TRP A 62 -4.44 -4.82 -14.11
N ARG A 63 -3.57 -3.98 -14.67
CA ARG A 63 -2.13 -4.22 -14.78
C ARG A 63 -1.38 -3.42 -13.73
N SER A 64 -0.11 -3.73 -13.50
CA SER A 64 0.76 -2.97 -12.58
C SER A 64 0.83 -1.48 -12.92
N SER A 65 0.73 -1.12 -14.20
CA SER A 65 0.65 0.27 -14.65
C SER A 65 -0.61 0.98 -14.14
N ASP A 66 -1.74 0.29 -14.06
CA ASP A 66 -2.99 0.85 -13.57
C ASP A 66 -2.91 1.08 -12.05
N VAL A 67 -2.30 0.14 -11.32
CA VAL A 67 -2.02 0.29 -9.88
C VAL A 67 -1.07 1.46 -9.63
N ALA A 68 -0.08 1.66 -10.50
CA ALA A 68 0.80 2.83 -10.45
C ALA A 68 0.05 4.15 -10.65
N LEU A 69 -0.89 4.19 -11.62
CA LEU A 69 -1.73 5.38 -11.85
C LEU A 69 -2.64 5.68 -10.65
N PHE A 70 -3.20 4.65 -10.04
CA PHE A 70 -3.99 4.78 -8.82
C PHE A 70 -3.14 5.37 -7.68
N LEU A 71 -1.96 4.78 -7.43
CA LEU A 71 -1.05 5.23 -6.38
C LEU A 71 -0.59 6.68 -6.59
N LYS A 72 -0.33 7.10 -7.83
CA LYS A 72 0.00 8.49 -8.21
C LYS A 72 -1.16 9.47 -8.00
N SER A 73 -2.39 8.99 -7.99
CA SER A 73 -3.59 9.81 -7.84
C SER A 73 -4.08 9.92 -6.40
N LEU A 74 -3.50 9.13 -5.49
CA LEU A 74 -3.82 9.21 -4.06
C LEU A 74 -3.49 10.59 -3.49
N LYS A 75 -4.29 10.98 -2.51
CA LYS A 75 -4.07 12.16 -1.67
C LYS A 75 -4.13 11.77 -0.20
N THR A 76 -3.61 12.63 0.66
CA THR A 76 -3.52 12.36 2.09
C THR A 76 -4.86 12.13 2.77
N TYR A 77 -5.96 12.69 2.24
CA TYR A 77 -7.32 12.49 2.78
C TYR A 77 -7.95 11.16 2.40
N HIS A 78 -7.37 10.39 1.46
CA HIS A 78 -7.81 9.03 1.13
C HIS A 78 -7.32 7.99 2.16
N TYR A 79 -6.49 8.40 3.11
CA TYR A 79 -5.92 7.52 4.13
C TYR A 79 -7.01 6.89 5.02
N ILE A 80 -6.90 5.59 5.25
CA ILE A 80 -7.80 4.85 6.15
C ILE A 80 -7.09 4.54 7.47
N ASN A 81 -6.02 3.76 7.40
CA ASN A 81 -5.26 3.30 8.56
C ASN A 81 -3.86 2.85 8.14
N SER A 82 -3.05 2.51 9.12
CA SER A 82 -1.76 1.88 8.93
C SER A 82 -1.71 0.57 9.67
N GLN A 83 -1.07 -0.43 9.08
CA GLN A 83 -0.94 -1.76 9.66
C GLN A 83 0.43 -2.35 9.39
N TRP A 84 0.88 -3.19 10.32
CA TRP A 84 2.03 -4.04 10.09
C TRP A 84 1.68 -5.19 9.14
N CYS A 85 2.46 -5.32 8.06
CA CYS A 85 2.33 -6.38 7.08
C CYS A 85 3.58 -7.27 7.06
N MET A 86 3.40 -8.53 6.68
CA MET A 86 4.51 -9.44 6.38
C MET A 86 4.78 -9.40 4.88
N PRO A 87 5.98 -9.00 4.44
CA PRO A 87 6.42 -9.21 3.06
C PRO A 87 6.29 -10.69 2.67
N PRO A 88 6.01 -11.01 1.40
CA PRO A 88 5.95 -12.39 0.94
C PRO A 88 7.23 -13.13 1.32
N ALA A 89 7.05 -14.39 1.74
CA ALA A 89 8.07 -15.22 2.36
C ALA A 89 9.07 -15.76 1.32
N ASP A 90 9.91 -14.90 0.75
CA ASP A 90 11.20 -15.34 0.20
C ASP A 90 12.16 -15.58 1.37
N GLY A 91 11.84 -16.60 2.16
CA GLY A 91 12.48 -16.93 3.43
C GLY A 91 12.09 -15.96 4.55
N ASN A 92 11.86 -16.48 5.75
CA ASN A 92 11.45 -15.78 6.99
C ASN A 92 12.46 -14.71 7.53
N HIS A 93 13.14 -13.95 6.67
CA HIS A 93 14.22 -13.04 7.03
C HIS A 93 13.79 -11.57 7.07
N PHE A 94 12.59 -11.23 6.62
CA PHE A 94 12.15 -9.83 6.56
C PHE A 94 11.36 -9.44 7.80
N LYS A 95 11.78 -8.34 8.43
CA LYS A 95 11.04 -7.70 9.52
C LYS A 95 9.65 -7.28 9.03
N PRO A 96 8.65 -7.22 9.93
CA PRO A 96 7.42 -6.50 9.69
C PRO A 96 7.62 -5.20 8.94
N LEU A 97 6.78 -4.96 7.93
CA LEU A 97 6.78 -3.70 7.18
C LEU A 97 5.53 -2.90 7.52
N GLN A 98 5.73 -1.68 8.02
CA GLN A 98 4.65 -0.72 8.18
C GLN A 98 4.04 -0.36 6.83
N SER A 99 2.71 -0.41 6.74
CA SER A 99 2.00 -0.20 5.48
C SER A 99 0.82 0.73 5.71
N ASP A 100 0.63 1.67 4.80
CA ASP A 100 -0.50 2.59 4.81
C ASP A 100 -1.58 2.09 3.86
N ALA A 101 -2.82 2.19 4.30
CA ALA A 101 -4.00 1.84 3.53
C ALA A 101 -4.75 3.10 3.08
N TYR A 102 -5.19 3.08 1.83
CA TYR A 102 -5.94 4.16 1.21
C TYR A 102 -7.12 3.63 0.43
N GLN A 103 -8.13 4.47 0.26
CA GLN A 103 -9.30 4.14 -0.54
C GLN A 103 -9.83 5.37 -1.30
N MET A 104 -10.16 5.16 -2.57
CA MET A 104 -10.83 6.18 -3.39
C MET A 104 -11.64 5.56 -4.52
N GLY A 105 -12.67 6.27 -5.00
CA GLY A 105 -13.25 6.02 -6.30
C GLY A 105 -12.30 6.47 -7.42
N PHE A 106 -12.08 5.64 -8.42
CA PHE A 106 -11.06 5.90 -9.44
C PHE A 106 -11.46 5.44 -10.84
N SER A 107 -11.38 6.36 -11.80
CA SER A 107 -11.66 6.07 -13.21
C SER A 107 -10.40 5.58 -13.91
N ARG A 108 -10.29 4.27 -14.14
CA ARG A 108 -9.13 3.69 -14.85
C ARG A 108 -8.95 4.27 -16.25
N ILE A 109 -10.05 4.55 -16.95
CA ILE A 109 -10.03 5.08 -18.33
C ILE A 109 -9.43 6.49 -18.36
N GLN A 110 -9.79 7.33 -17.38
CA GLN A 110 -9.32 8.71 -17.32
C GLN A 110 -8.01 8.84 -16.53
N GLY A 111 -7.63 7.82 -15.75
CA GLY A 111 -6.45 7.83 -14.90
C GLY A 111 -6.53 8.84 -13.76
N VAL A 112 -7.74 9.16 -13.28
CA VAL A 112 -7.98 10.18 -12.25
C VAL A 112 -8.99 9.72 -11.20
N GLU A 113 -8.92 10.34 -10.03
CA GLU A 113 -9.92 10.20 -8.97
C GLU A 113 -11.33 10.55 -9.50
N ASN A 114 -12.30 9.70 -9.18
CA ASN A 114 -13.72 9.97 -9.40
C ASN A 114 -14.48 9.59 -8.12
N PRO A 115 -14.76 10.55 -7.22
CA PRO A 115 -15.39 10.27 -5.93
C PRO A 115 -16.81 9.70 -6.02
N ARG A 116 -17.46 9.78 -7.19
CA ARG A 116 -18.81 9.24 -7.41
C ARG A 116 -18.79 7.82 -7.97
N LEU A 117 -17.63 7.34 -8.40
CA LEU A 117 -17.49 6.02 -8.98
C LEU A 117 -17.38 4.97 -7.88
N GLU A 118 -18.37 4.11 -7.82
CA GLU A 118 -18.43 2.95 -6.95
C GLU A 118 -18.28 1.66 -7.78
N PRO A 119 -17.75 0.56 -7.20
CA PRO A 119 -17.18 0.50 -5.85
C PRO A 119 -15.86 1.27 -5.73
N TYR A 120 -15.61 1.83 -4.56
CA TYR A 120 -14.30 2.40 -4.24
C TYR A 120 -13.23 1.30 -4.25
N LEU A 121 -12.01 1.65 -4.61
CA LEU A 121 -10.87 0.73 -4.60
C LEU A 121 -10.02 0.97 -3.36
N TYR A 122 -9.57 -0.13 -2.77
CA TYR A 122 -8.67 -0.19 -1.62
C TYR A 122 -7.26 -0.54 -2.08
N ILE A 123 -6.25 0.13 -1.53
CA ILE A 123 -4.85 -0.24 -1.67
C ILE A 123 -4.16 -0.23 -0.31
N LYS A 124 -3.25 -1.18 -0.09
CA LYS A 124 -2.34 -1.20 1.07
C LYS A 124 -0.91 -1.37 0.59
N TRP A 125 -0.02 -0.47 0.99
CA TRP A 125 1.37 -0.47 0.53
C TRP A 125 2.35 0.03 1.59
N GLY A 126 3.61 -0.36 1.46
CA GLY A 126 4.72 0.15 2.27
C GLY A 126 6.01 0.24 1.46
N VAL A 127 7.03 0.95 1.97
CA VAL A 127 8.29 1.16 1.24
C VAL A 127 9.41 0.29 1.81
N ARG A 128 10.08 -0.46 0.94
CA ARG A 128 11.35 -1.12 1.22
C ARG A 128 12.49 -0.24 0.72
N GLU A 129 12.89 0.73 1.53
CA GLU A 129 13.85 1.77 1.12
C GLU A 129 15.18 1.19 0.59
N ARG A 130 15.71 0.15 1.25
CA ARG A 130 16.95 -0.52 0.83
C ARG A 130 16.86 -1.19 -0.54
N ALA A 131 15.66 -1.62 -0.92
CA ALA A 131 15.41 -2.25 -2.21
C ALA A 131 14.91 -1.25 -3.25
N ALA A 132 14.64 0.00 -2.86
CA ALA A 132 14.02 1.02 -3.70
C ALA A 132 12.66 0.57 -4.28
N VAL A 133 11.82 -0.07 -3.45
CA VAL A 133 10.54 -0.64 -3.86
C VAL A 133 9.40 -0.13 -3.01
N VAL A 134 8.29 0.27 -3.65
CA VAL A 134 6.96 0.33 -3.03
C VAL A 134 6.31 -1.04 -3.18
N MET A 135 6.10 -1.71 -2.05
CA MET A 135 5.48 -3.02 -1.98
C MET A 135 3.98 -2.88 -1.75
N VAL A 136 3.18 -3.36 -2.69
CA VAL A 136 1.71 -3.37 -2.59
C VAL A 136 1.25 -4.72 -2.05
N PHE A 137 0.69 -4.68 -0.84
CA PHE A 137 0.22 -5.85 -0.10
C PHE A 137 -1.21 -6.25 -0.44
N SER A 138 -2.05 -5.30 -0.81
CA SER A 138 -3.45 -5.56 -1.15
C SER A 138 -3.96 -4.51 -2.13
N PHE A 139 -4.76 -4.96 -3.09
CA PHE A 139 -5.43 -4.09 -4.05
C PHE A 139 -6.73 -4.75 -4.51
N HIS A 140 -7.89 -4.19 -4.17
CA HIS A 140 -9.20 -4.78 -4.48
C HIS A 140 -10.34 -3.76 -4.31
N GLU A 141 -11.56 -4.13 -4.68
CA GLU A 141 -12.75 -3.34 -4.34
C GLU A 141 -12.96 -3.31 -2.83
N SER A 142 -13.31 -2.13 -2.30
CA SER A 142 -13.69 -1.95 -0.91
C SER A 142 -15.20 -2.07 -0.80
N THR A 143 -15.68 -3.07 -0.05
CA THR A 143 -17.05 -3.05 0.43
C THR A 143 -17.15 -2.00 1.54
N ARG A 144 -18.11 -1.07 1.43
CA ARG A 144 -18.43 -0.14 2.53
C ARG A 144 -18.92 -0.87 3.76
#